data_AF-A0A8S3FFD8-F1
#
_entry.id   AF-A0A8S3FFD8-F1
#
_cell.length_a   1.000
_cell.length_b   1.000
_cell.length_c   1.000
_cell.angle_alpha   90.00
_cell.angle_beta   90.00
_cell.angle_gamma   90.00
#
_symmetry.space_group_name_H-M   'P 1'
#
loop_
_entity.id
_entity.type
_entity.pdbx_description
1 polymer ?
#
loop_
_entity_poly.entity_id
_entity_poly.type
_entity_poly.pdbx_seq_one_letter_code
_entity_poly.pdbx_strand_id
1 'polypeptide(L)'
;QKYRGPIDIDDVLVSATTISTNVAKLAHDYRSLIKPILIRQAECGALTVCPDLWTDNYQNINYLGLTIYFVDSDYKLYSFDLCCSRFNEFDKTGASVLQALRKQLDLFGLLPYMDNHNITFTIDRGSNILKALKVTTTPSKNKLKQVEYIDDTSSDDSSSEDDVPTPSPSKYIEANTTMSNLSTKAKETGLNKVIHERGGVALQQECIVRWLSMSNMLESIDTSKEHIRACLSSKNNYSFKLNNISQDALKDLIVLLSEFKNVSTLVQTGSRPTLHMAYISIDFFRKRLNQLLKSMFTFDDRHLAAAILHHIYRRLTFATSYSKNFAHLYIREQLNDILGLNQQQAINDEPV
;
A
#
# COMPACT_ATOMS: atom_id res chain seq x y z
N GLN A 1 -27.71 2.16 -52.70
CA GLN A 1 -26.96 0.88 -52.72
C GLN A 1 -25.70 1.07 -53.57
N LYS A 2 -24.58 1.45 -52.96
CA LYS A 2 -23.22 1.42 -53.55
C LYS A 2 -22.35 1.16 -52.32
N TYR A 3 -21.74 -0.01 -52.13
CA TYR A 3 -20.55 -0.49 -52.83
C TYR A 3 -20.59 -2.02 -53.01
N ARG A 4 -20.19 -2.52 -54.19
CA ARG A 4 -19.94 -3.95 -54.48
C ARG A 4 -18.65 -4.08 -55.31
N GLY A 5 -17.53 -3.74 -54.70
CA GLY A 5 -16.18 -3.98 -55.21
C GLY A 5 -15.22 -4.10 -54.03
N PRO A 6 -14.08 -4.80 -54.17
CA PRO A 6 -13.08 -4.87 -53.11
C PRO A 6 -12.62 -3.44 -52.76
N ILE A 7 -12.71 -3.08 -51.48
CA ILE A 7 -12.32 -1.78 -50.94
C ILE A 7 -10.85 -1.89 -50.52
N ASP A 8 -10.02 -0.93 -50.92
CA ASP A 8 -8.64 -0.86 -50.47
C ASP A 8 -8.61 -0.57 -48.96
N ILE A 9 -7.75 -1.27 -48.22
CA ILE A 9 -7.62 -1.07 -46.77
C ILE A 9 -7.12 0.34 -46.44
N ASP A 10 -6.31 0.93 -47.33
CA ASP A 10 -5.81 2.29 -47.18
C ASP A 10 -6.91 3.35 -47.38
N ASP A 11 -8.00 3.01 -48.08
CA ASP A 11 -9.19 3.86 -48.22
C ASP A 11 -10.14 3.75 -47.00
N VAL A 12 -9.94 2.76 -46.13
CA VAL A 12 -10.76 2.51 -44.93
C VAL A 12 -10.05 3.00 -43.67
N LEU A 13 -8.73 2.84 -43.59
CA LEU A 13 -7.96 3.19 -42.39
C LEU A 13 -7.65 4.68 -42.36
N VAL A 14 -8.00 5.32 -41.24
CA VAL A 14 -7.64 6.72 -40.99
C VAL A 14 -6.19 6.84 -40.53
N SER A 15 -5.50 7.89 -40.99
CA SER A 15 -4.12 8.15 -40.61
C SER A 15 -3.97 8.39 -39.10
N ALA A 16 -2.78 8.12 -38.56
CA ALA A 16 -2.46 8.41 -37.15
C ALA A 16 -2.69 9.89 -36.79
N THR A 17 -2.40 10.81 -37.72
CA THR A 17 -2.67 12.24 -37.55
C THR A 17 -4.17 12.52 -37.43
N THR A 18 -4.99 11.91 -38.29
CA THR A 18 -6.45 12.04 -38.24
C THR A 18 -7.01 11.55 -36.90
N ILE A 19 -6.54 10.39 -36.43
CA ILE A 19 -6.92 9.85 -35.11
C ILE A 19 -6.52 10.84 -34.01
N SER A 20 -5.27 11.31 -34.01
CA SER A 20 -4.76 12.23 -32.98
C SER A 20 -5.56 13.53 -32.91
N THR A 21 -5.83 14.16 -34.05
CA THR A 21 -6.65 15.38 -34.12
C THR A 21 -8.08 15.12 -33.64
N ASN A 22 -8.68 14.00 -34.03
CA ASN A 22 -10.04 13.68 -33.63
C ASN A 22 -10.13 13.40 -32.12
N VAL A 23 -9.17 12.67 -31.55
CA VAL A 23 -9.08 12.41 -30.10
C VAL A 23 -8.89 13.72 -29.32
N ALA A 24 -8.04 14.63 -29.80
CA ALA A 24 -7.86 15.94 -29.17
C ALA A 24 -9.14 16.78 -29.18
N LYS A 25 -9.88 16.76 -30.30
CA LYS A 25 -11.18 17.41 -30.40
C LYS A 25 -12.20 16.79 -29.45
N LEU A 26 -12.33 15.46 -29.45
CA LEU A 26 -13.21 14.74 -28.53
C LEU A 26 -12.89 15.10 -27.07
N ALA A 27 -11.61 15.07 -26.68
CA ALA A 27 -11.20 15.43 -25.33
C ALA A 27 -11.57 16.88 -24.96
N HIS A 28 -11.47 17.81 -25.91
CA HIS A 28 -11.93 19.19 -25.72
C HIS A 28 -13.46 19.28 -25.56
N ASP A 29 -14.22 18.60 -26.41
CA ASP A 29 -15.68 18.58 -26.38
C ASP A 29 -16.20 17.97 -25.05
N TYR A 30 -15.61 16.84 -24.62
CA TYR A 30 -15.91 16.22 -23.33
C TYR A 30 -15.54 17.12 -22.15
N ARG A 31 -14.40 17.80 -22.20
CA ARG A 31 -14.01 18.78 -21.16
C ARG A 31 -15.05 19.89 -21.03
N SER A 32 -15.48 20.45 -22.15
CA SER A 32 -16.50 21.50 -22.20
C SER A 32 -17.85 21.02 -21.66
N LEU A 33 -18.20 19.75 -21.93
CA LEU A 33 -19.42 19.12 -21.42
C LEU A 33 -19.40 18.90 -19.90
N ILE A 34 -18.29 18.38 -19.35
CA ILE A 34 -18.24 18.03 -17.92
C ILE A 34 -17.97 19.24 -17.03
N LYS A 35 -17.24 20.25 -17.51
CA LYS A 35 -16.91 21.47 -16.76
C LYS A 35 -18.06 22.07 -15.95
N PRO A 36 -19.25 22.38 -16.51
CA PRO A 36 -20.36 22.94 -15.73
C PRO A 36 -20.89 21.96 -14.67
N ILE A 37 -20.84 20.65 -14.92
CA ILE A 37 -21.23 19.63 -13.95
C ILE A 37 -20.29 19.69 -12.75
N LEU A 38 -18.97 19.74 -12.99
CA LEU A 38 -17.96 19.76 -11.93
C LEU A 38 -18.04 21.03 -11.08
N ILE A 39 -18.24 22.18 -11.74
CA ILE A 39 -18.43 23.47 -11.08
C ILE A 39 -19.61 23.40 -10.11
N ARG A 40 -20.76 22.89 -10.56
CA ARG A 40 -21.95 22.73 -9.69
C ARG A 40 -21.68 21.85 -8.48
N GLN A 41 -20.95 20.74 -8.66
CA GLN A 41 -20.61 19.86 -7.54
C GLN A 41 -19.65 20.52 -6.56
N ALA A 42 -18.70 21.32 -7.06
CA ALA A 42 -17.81 22.11 -6.22
C ALA A 42 -18.57 23.22 -5.47
N GLU A 43 -19.54 23.90 -6.09
CA GLU A 43 -20.41 24.87 -5.41
C GLU A 43 -21.15 24.27 -4.22
N CYS A 44 -21.61 23.02 -4.37
CA CYS A 44 -22.29 22.28 -3.30
C CYS A 44 -21.34 21.65 -2.26
N GLY A 45 -20.02 21.77 -2.42
CA GLY A 45 -19.04 21.11 -1.55
C GLY A 45 -19.04 19.58 -1.66
N ALA A 46 -19.56 19.04 -2.77
CA ALA A 46 -19.75 17.60 -3.00
C ALA A 46 -18.70 16.99 -3.95
N LEU A 47 -17.68 17.77 -4.33
CA LEU A 47 -16.63 17.34 -5.23
C LEU A 47 -15.39 16.88 -4.46
N THR A 48 -14.91 15.68 -4.78
CA THR A 48 -13.64 15.13 -4.29
C THR A 48 -12.64 14.99 -5.43
N VAL A 49 -11.39 15.35 -5.19
CA VAL A 49 -10.25 15.18 -6.11
C VAL A 49 -9.25 14.23 -5.48
N CYS A 50 -8.85 13.21 -6.24
CA CYS A 50 -7.84 12.24 -5.86
C CYS A 50 -6.62 12.42 -6.77
N PRO A 51 -5.61 13.21 -6.35
CA PRO A 51 -4.35 13.27 -7.06
C PRO A 51 -3.54 11.99 -6.81
N ASP A 52 -3.03 11.40 -7.88
CA ASP A 52 -2.10 10.27 -7.84
C ASP A 52 -0.75 10.70 -8.44
N LEU A 53 0.33 10.43 -7.71
CA LEU A 53 1.68 10.80 -8.09
C LEU A 53 2.54 9.55 -8.17
N TRP A 54 3.11 9.27 -9.34
CA TRP A 54 4.03 8.15 -9.49
C TRP A 54 5.21 8.50 -10.40
N THR A 55 6.30 7.76 -10.19
CA THR A 55 7.50 7.84 -11.01
C THR A 55 7.59 6.59 -11.88
N ASP A 56 7.70 6.78 -13.19
CA ASP A 56 8.18 5.76 -14.12
C ASP A 56 9.71 5.72 -14.01
N ASN A 57 10.22 4.76 -13.25
CA ASN A 57 11.66 4.60 -13.02
C ASN A 57 12.44 4.19 -14.28
N TYR A 58 11.77 3.64 -15.30
CA TYR A 58 12.44 3.24 -16.54
C TYR A 58 12.73 4.45 -17.42
N GLN A 59 11.74 5.33 -17.58
CA GLN A 59 11.90 6.56 -18.36
C GLN A 59 12.41 7.74 -17.52
N ASN A 60 12.47 7.58 -16.19
CA ASN A 60 12.71 8.64 -15.21
C ASN A 60 11.74 9.83 -15.39
N ILE A 61 10.45 9.52 -15.55
CA ILE A 61 9.38 10.51 -15.75
C ILE A 61 8.40 10.46 -14.58
N ASN A 62 7.98 11.63 -14.11
CA ASN A 62 6.94 11.74 -13.09
C ASN A 62 5.62 12.10 -13.71
N TYR A 63 4.58 11.49 -13.17
CA TYR A 63 3.21 11.66 -13.62
C TYR A 63 2.34 12.15 -12.47
N LEU A 64 1.45 13.08 -12.80
CA LEU A 64 0.34 13.50 -11.98
C LEU A 64 -0.94 13.04 -12.67
N GLY A 65 -1.63 12.09 -12.07
CA GLY A 65 -3.00 11.72 -12.38
C GLY A 65 -3.96 12.52 -11.51
N LEU A 66 -5.06 13.01 -12.08
CA LEU A 66 -6.15 13.60 -11.31
C LEU A 66 -7.44 12.87 -11.64
N THR A 67 -8.00 12.19 -10.64
CA THR A 67 -9.34 11.63 -10.73
C THR A 67 -10.27 12.45 -9.87
N ILE A 68 -11.50 12.67 -10.31
CA ILE A 68 -12.52 13.33 -9.51
C ILE A 68 -13.71 12.42 -9.25
N TYR A 69 -14.34 12.62 -8.10
CA TYR A 69 -15.48 11.86 -7.65
C TYR A 69 -16.56 12.79 -7.12
N PHE A 70 -17.81 12.47 -7.45
CA PHE A 70 -18.99 13.04 -6.80
C PHE A 70 -20.16 12.06 -6.90
N VAL A 71 -21.16 12.28 -6.06
CA VAL A 71 -22.42 11.55 -6.09
C VAL A 71 -23.51 12.53 -6.50
N ASP A 72 -24.32 12.18 -7.49
CA ASP A 72 -25.43 13.03 -7.92
C ASP A 72 -26.66 12.88 -7.01
N SER A 73 -27.75 13.59 -7.34
CA SER A 73 -29.01 13.53 -6.61
C SER A 73 -29.69 12.15 -6.66
N ASP A 74 -29.32 11.31 -7.62
CA ASP A 74 -29.86 9.96 -7.80
C ASP A 74 -28.97 8.90 -7.10
N TYR A 75 -28.07 9.35 -6.22
CA TYR A 75 -27.10 8.52 -5.50
C TYR A 75 -26.15 7.74 -6.41
N LYS A 76 -25.95 8.20 -7.64
CA LYS A 76 -25.01 7.58 -8.57
C LYS A 76 -23.63 8.20 -8.40
N LEU A 77 -22.63 7.34 -8.19
CA LEU A 77 -21.23 7.73 -8.15
C LEU A 77 -20.72 7.99 -9.58
N TYR A 78 -20.09 9.14 -9.78
CA TYR A 78 -19.34 9.47 -10.98
C TYR A 78 -17.86 9.53 -10.66
N SER A 79 -17.07 9.04 -11.60
CA SER A 79 -15.63 9.16 -11.61
C SER A 79 -15.18 9.70 -12.97
N PHE A 80 -14.32 10.72 -12.97
CA PHE A 80 -13.70 11.22 -14.20
C PHE A 80 -12.20 11.38 -14.00
N ASP A 81 -11.42 10.81 -14.93
CA ASP A 81 -10.00 11.09 -15.06
C ASP A 81 -9.83 12.43 -15.79
N LEU A 82 -9.44 13.46 -15.05
CA LEU A 82 -9.25 14.80 -15.62
C LEU A 82 -7.96 14.91 -16.40
N CYS A 83 -6.89 14.27 -15.92
CA CYS A 83 -5.62 14.23 -16.62
C CYS A 83 -4.71 13.09 -16.13
N CYS A 84 -3.78 12.74 -17.01
CA CYS A 84 -2.53 12.06 -16.69
C CYS A 84 -1.42 12.91 -17.32
N SER A 85 -0.81 13.78 -16.54
CA SER A 85 0.13 14.77 -17.04
C SER A 85 1.55 14.47 -16.55
N ARG A 86 2.51 14.55 -17.47
CA ARG A 86 3.93 14.57 -17.11
C ARG A 86 4.22 15.89 -16.39
N PHE A 87 4.99 15.85 -15.32
CA PHE A 87 5.51 17.07 -14.70
C PHE A 87 7.00 16.91 -14.40
N ASN A 88 7.75 17.98 -14.64
CA ASN A 88 9.20 17.96 -14.51
C ASN A 88 9.62 18.09 -13.04
N GLU A 89 10.65 17.33 -12.69
CA GLU A 89 11.00 16.92 -11.33
C GLU A 89 11.95 17.89 -10.60
N PHE A 90 12.28 19.04 -11.20
CA PHE A 90 13.46 19.82 -10.80
C PHE A 90 13.46 20.38 -9.38
N ASP A 91 12.33 20.32 -8.68
CA ASP A 91 12.30 20.28 -7.23
C ASP A 91 10.96 19.62 -6.87
N LYS A 92 10.96 18.33 -6.48
CA LYS A 92 9.80 17.62 -5.90
C LYS A 92 9.39 18.30 -4.59
N THR A 93 8.93 19.53 -4.66
CA THR A 93 8.47 20.32 -3.53
C THR A 93 6.97 20.35 -3.56
N GLY A 94 6.37 20.62 -2.41
CA GLY A 94 4.94 20.87 -2.35
C GLY A 94 4.51 22.03 -3.26
N ALA A 95 5.37 23.02 -3.50
CA ALA A 95 5.06 24.15 -4.37
C ALA A 95 4.89 23.73 -5.85
N SER A 96 5.82 22.93 -6.39
CA SER A 96 5.72 22.43 -7.77
C SER A 96 4.48 21.55 -7.96
N VAL A 97 4.20 20.67 -6.99
CA VAL A 97 3.00 19.80 -7.01
C VAL A 97 1.73 20.66 -6.97
N LEU A 98 1.69 21.68 -6.11
CA LEU A 98 0.56 22.60 -6.01
C LEU A 98 0.34 23.35 -7.34
N GLN A 99 1.41 23.86 -7.96
CA GLN A 99 1.32 24.56 -9.24
C GLN A 99 0.78 23.64 -10.35
N ALA A 100 1.27 22.40 -10.41
CA ALA A 100 0.79 21.41 -11.38
C ALA A 100 -0.70 21.11 -11.16
N LEU A 101 -1.12 20.90 -9.91
CA LEU A 101 -2.52 20.68 -9.56
C LEU A 101 -3.42 21.86 -9.96
N ARG A 102 -3.02 23.09 -9.59
CA ARG A 102 -3.75 24.33 -9.92
C ARG A 102 -3.94 24.48 -11.43
N LYS A 103 -2.88 24.26 -12.21
CA LYS A 103 -2.92 24.34 -13.68
C LYS A 103 -3.96 23.38 -14.27
N GLN A 104 -4.04 22.16 -13.75
CA GLN A 104 -5.00 21.17 -14.26
C GLN A 104 -6.44 21.49 -13.83
N LEU A 105 -6.66 21.91 -12.58
CA LEU A 105 -7.98 22.29 -12.08
C LEU A 105 -8.53 23.54 -12.77
N ASP A 106 -7.67 24.47 -13.16
CA ASP A 106 -8.06 25.69 -13.89
C ASP A 106 -8.66 25.40 -15.27
N LEU A 107 -8.21 24.33 -15.94
CA LEU A 107 -8.81 23.87 -17.21
C LEU A 107 -10.32 23.58 -17.06
N PHE A 108 -10.75 23.20 -15.85
CA PHE A 108 -12.13 22.91 -15.49
C PHE A 108 -12.79 24.05 -14.70
N GLY A 109 -12.13 25.21 -14.52
CA GLY A 109 -12.65 26.33 -13.73
C GLY A 109 -12.81 26.02 -12.24
N LEU A 110 -12.06 25.05 -11.72
CA LEU A 110 -12.19 24.58 -10.33
C LEU A 110 -11.29 25.33 -9.34
N LEU A 111 -10.42 26.22 -9.82
CA LEU A 111 -9.44 26.94 -9.00
C LEU A 111 -10.07 27.77 -7.86
N PRO A 112 -11.15 28.55 -8.08
CA PRO A 112 -11.78 29.32 -7.00
C PRO A 112 -12.34 28.44 -5.88
N TYR A 113 -12.80 27.23 -6.22
CA TYR A 113 -13.38 26.29 -5.26
C TYR A 113 -12.31 25.55 -4.46
N MET A 114 -11.14 25.30 -5.07
CA MET A 114 -9.95 24.85 -4.35
C MET A 114 -9.53 25.90 -3.31
N ASP A 115 -9.43 27.17 -3.73
CA ASP A 115 -8.97 28.28 -2.88
C ASP A 115 -9.94 28.57 -1.72
N ASN A 116 -11.24 28.38 -1.93
CA ASN A 116 -12.26 28.52 -0.90
C ASN A 116 -12.56 27.23 -0.09
N HIS A 117 -11.77 26.17 -0.26
CA HIS A 117 -11.94 24.89 0.45
C HIS A 117 -13.26 24.15 0.20
N ASN A 118 -13.87 24.36 -0.96
CA ASN A 118 -15.08 23.67 -1.39
C ASN A 118 -14.80 22.32 -2.09
N ILE A 119 -13.53 21.96 -2.26
CA ILE A 119 -13.10 20.68 -2.83
C ILE A 119 -12.44 19.85 -1.73
N THR A 120 -12.86 18.59 -1.64
CA THR A 120 -12.22 17.59 -0.77
C THR A 120 -11.07 16.92 -1.53
N PHE A 121 -9.93 16.70 -0.87
CA PHE A 121 -8.82 15.96 -1.45
C PHE A 121 -8.60 14.63 -0.73
N THR A 122 -8.48 13.55 -1.49
CA THR A 122 -8.06 12.23 -0.98
C THR A 122 -6.66 11.96 -1.50
N ILE A 123 -5.69 11.90 -0.60
CA ILE A 123 -4.26 11.88 -0.93
C ILE A 123 -3.56 10.74 -0.17
N ASP A 124 -2.44 10.30 -0.71
CA ASP A 124 -1.50 9.46 0.03
C ASP A 124 -0.72 10.27 1.08
N ARG A 125 0.17 9.59 1.82
CA ARG A 125 1.08 10.24 2.78
C ARG A 125 2.36 10.78 2.13
N GLY A 126 2.37 10.94 0.81
CA GLY A 126 3.48 11.54 0.08
C GLY A 126 3.82 12.91 0.67
N SER A 127 5.05 13.07 1.17
CA SER A 127 5.46 14.27 1.90
C SER A 127 5.25 15.56 1.09
N ASN A 128 5.37 15.47 -0.24
CA ASN A 128 5.20 16.61 -1.14
C ASN A 128 3.74 16.97 -1.40
N ILE A 129 2.86 15.99 -1.62
CA ILE A 129 1.42 16.28 -1.79
C ILE A 129 0.81 16.80 -0.49
N LEU A 130 1.26 16.28 0.66
CA LEU A 130 0.91 16.82 1.98
C LEU A 130 1.35 18.28 2.11
N LYS A 131 2.61 18.60 1.77
CA LYS A 131 3.10 20.00 1.79
C LYS A 131 2.31 20.89 0.83
N ALA A 132 2.02 20.41 -0.38
CA ALA A 132 1.26 21.16 -1.39
C ALA A 132 -0.11 21.60 -0.88
N LEU A 133 -0.83 20.69 -0.21
CA LEU A 133 -2.21 20.90 0.24
C LEU A 133 -2.31 21.42 1.69
N LYS A 134 -1.22 21.41 2.46
CA LYS A 134 -1.12 22.10 3.76
C LYS A 134 -0.95 23.61 3.59
N VAL A 135 -0.30 24.08 2.53
CA VAL A 135 -0.09 25.53 2.28
C VAL A 135 -1.41 26.25 2.03
N THR A 136 -2.44 25.54 1.56
CA THR A 136 -3.78 26.13 1.35
C THR A 136 -4.56 26.31 2.66
N THR A 137 -4.23 25.64 3.76
CA THR A 137 -4.93 25.80 5.05
C THR A 137 -4.38 26.96 5.88
N THR A 138 -4.84 28.19 5.64
CA THR A 138 -4.87 29.21 6.71
C THR A 138 -5.95 28.82 7.74
N PRO A 139 -5.79 29.13 9.04
CA PRO A 139 -6.66 28.62 10.10
C PRO A 139 -7.98 29.39 10.15
N SER A 140 -8.85 29.22 9.16
CA SER A 140 -10.24 29.67 9.20
C SER A 140 -11.17 28.46 9.18
N LYS A 141 -11.71 28.15 10.37
CA LYS A 141 -12.93 27.40 10.79
C LYS A 141 -13.50 26.21 9.98
N ASN A 142 -13.15 25.97 8.73
CA ASN A 142 -13.51 24.77 7.98
C ASN A 142 -12.22 23.98 7.71
N LYS A 143 -11.89 23.07 8.63
CA LYS A 143 -10.83 22.08 8.41
C LYS A 143 -11.11 21.40 7.07
N LEU A 144 -10.18 21.53 6.13
CA LEU A 144 -10.08 20.67 4.96
C LEU A 144 -10.33 19.23 5.46
N LYS A 145 -11.40 18.59 5.00
CA LYS A 145 -11.71 17.20 5.33
C LYS A 145 -10.74 16.30 4.55
N GLN A 146 -9.47 16.31 4.93
CA GLN A 146 -8.52 15.33 4.43
C GLN A 146 -8.93 13.97 4.96
N VAL A 147 -9.27 13.05 4.05
CA VAL A 147 -9.33 11.63 4.37
C VAL A 147 -7.94 11.11 4.10
N GLU A 148 -7.15 11.01 5.17
CA GLU A 148 -5.78 10.48 5.13
C GLU A 148 -5.82 8.96 4.99
N TYR A 149 -5.14 8.42 3.98
CA TYR A 149 -4.85 6.98 3.93
C TYR A 149 -3.74 6.65 4.92
N ILE A 150 -3.91 5.58 5.71
CA ILE A 150 -2.89 5.10 6.65
C ILE A 150 -1.91 4.23 5.87
N ASP A 151 -0.73 4.77 5.59
CA ASP A 151 0.46 4.00 5.20
C ASP A 151 1.50 4.22 6.31
N ASP A 152 1.91 3.15 6.99
CA ASP A 152 2.84 3.20 8.11
C ASP A 152 4.16 2.56 7.69
N THR A 153 5.02 3.36 7.06
CA THR A 153 6.44 3.05 6.92
C THR A 153 7.16 3.60 8.16
N SER A 154 7.21 2.80 9.22
CA SER A 154 8.13 3.01 10.33
C SER A 154 9.02 1.78 10.47
N SER A 155 10.18 1.83 9.81
CA SER A 155 11.30 0.93 10.06
C SER A 155 12.40 1.73 10.73
N ASP A 156 12.62 1.49 12.02
CA ASP A 156 13.86 1.87 12.70
C ASP A 156 14.53 0.61 13.25
N ASP A 157 15.78 0.47 12.83
CA ASP A 157 16.76 -0.56 13.16
C ASP A 157 17.27 -0.38 14.59
N SER A 158 17.32 -1.46 15.38
CA SER A 158 18.41 -1.68 16.34
C SER A 158 18.46 -3.12 16.81
N SER A 159 19.59 -3.75 16.55
CA SER A 159 20.01 -5.09 16.95
C SER A 159 20.38 -5.20 18.44
N SER A 160 20.13 -6.37 19.04
CA SER A 160 21.10 -7.04 19.94
C SER A 160 20.78 -8.53 20.04
N GLU A 161 21.82 -9.34 19.91
CA GLU A 161 21.86 -10.80 20.02
C GLU A 161 21.55 -11.27 21.45
N ASP A 162 20.78 -12.37 21.58
CA ASP A 162 21.03 -13.43 22.57
C ASP A 162 20.13 -14.66 22.29
N ASP A 163 20.77 -15.84 22.37
CA ASP A 163 20.26 -17.16 21.99
C ASP A 163 19.21 -17.73 22.97
N VAL A 164 17.96 -17.87 22.52
CA VAL A 164 17.00 -18.89 22.99
C VAL A 164 16.11 -19.31 21.81
N PRO A 165 15.84 -20.61 21.57
CA PRO A 165 15.03 -21.04 20.44
C PRO A 165 13.53 -20.78 20.71
N THR A 166 13.09 -19.55 20.46
CA THR A 166 11.69 -19.19 20.19
C THR A 166 11.40 -19.35 18.70
N PRO A 167 10.16 -19.65 18.28
CA PRO A 167 9.77 -19.56 16.88
C PRO A 167 9.81 -18.08 16.46
N SER A 168 10.98 -17.63 16.06
CA SER A 168 11.29 -16.23 15.76
C SER A 168 10.63 -15.80 14.43
N PRO A 169 10.24 -14.52 14.29
CA PRO A 169 9.92 -13.89 13.01
C PRO A 169 11.01 -14.11 11.93
N SER A 170 12.22 -14.53 12.33
CA SER A 170 13.36 -14.82 11.47
C SER A 170 13.00 -15.71 10.28
N LYS A 171 12.21 -16.78 10.46
CA LYS A 171 11.83 -17.67 9.34
C LYS A 171 11.01 -16.95 8.26
N TYR A 172 10.19 -15.97 8.66
CA TYR A 172 9.36 -15.18 7.75
C TYR A 172 10.17 -14.08 7.07
N ILE A 173 11.09 -13.44 7.80
CA ILE A 173 12.01 -12.41 7.27
C ILE A 173 12.97 -13.04 6.24
N GLU A 174 13.54 -14.19 6.57
CA GLU A 174 14.43 -14.94 5.68
C GLU A 174 13.69 -15.42 4.43
N ALA A 175 12.47 -15.95 4.59
CA ALA A 175 11.62 -16.33 3.47
C ALA A 175 11.34 -15.13 2.56
N ASN A 176 10.90 -13.99 3.10
CA ASN A 176 10.60 -12.80 2.31
C ASN A 176 11.84 -12.30 1.55
N THR A 177 12.96 -12.13 2.26
CA THR A 177 14.22 -11.64 1.67
C THR A 177 14.70 -12.56 0.53
N THR A 178 14.61 -13.87 0.72
CA THR A 178 15.03 -14.84 -0.30
C THR A 178 14.11 -14.81 -1.52
N MET A 179 12.80 -14.65 -1.31
CA MET A 179 11.80 -14.51 -2.38
C MET A 179 12.00 -13.22 -3.20
N SER A 180 12.22 -12.08 -2.55
CA SER A 180 12.49 -10.80 -3.22
C SER A 180 13.78 -10.84 -4.05
N ASN A 181 14.82 -11.52 -3.53
CA ASN A 181 16.07 -11.72 -4.27
C ASN A 181 15.88 -12.66 -5.48
N LEU A 182 15.07 -13.70 -5.33
CA LEU A 182 14.76 -14.64 -6.42
C LEU A 182 14.01 -13.95 -7.56
N SER A 183 12.97 -13.18 -7.26
CA SER A 183 12.16 -12.49 -8.28
C SER A 183 12.99 -11.45 -9.04
N THR A 184 13.84 -10.69 -8.33
CA THR A 184 14.77 -9.72 -8.93
C THR A 184 15.74 -10.43 -9.89
N LYS A 185 16.40 -11.50 -9.42
CA LYS A 185 17.35 -12.24 -10.23
C LYS A 185 16.71 -12.96 -11.41
N ALA A 186 15.46 -13.41 -11.26
CA ALA A 186 14.72 -14.05 -12.35
C ALA A 186 14.47 -13.11 -13.53
N LYS A 187 14.30 -11.81 -13.24
CA LYS A 187 14.14 -10.76 -14.24
C LYS A 187 15.47 -10.42 -14.91
N GLU A 188 16.55 -10.27 -14.14
CA GLU A 188 17.89 -9.96 -14.65
C GLU A 188 18.46 -11.06 -15.56
N THR A 189 18.21 -12.32 -15.21
CA THR A 189 18.82 -13.48 -15.89
C THR A 189 17.95 -14.06 -17.01
N GLY A 190 16.77 -13.48 -17.28
CA GLY A 190 15.81 -14.01 -18.24
C GLY A 190 15.13 -15.32 -17.78
N LEU A 191 15.27 -15.71 -16.51
CA LEU A 191 14.67 -16.93 -15.95
C LEU A 191 13.14 -16.95 -16.10
N ASN A 192 12.48 -15.79 -16.05
CA ASN A 192 11.04 -15.68 -16.27
C ASN A 192 10.61 -16.24 -17.64
N LYS A 193 11.45 -16.08 -18.67
CA LYS A 193 11.18 -16.66 -19.99
C LYS A 193 11.21 -18.19 -19.94
N VAL A 194 12.22 -18.75 -19.27
CA VAL A 194 12.40 -20.20 -19.11
C VAL A 194 11.29 -20.82 -18.26
N ILE A 195 10.84 -20.13 -17.21
CA ILE A 195 9.69 -20.55 -16.39
C ILE A 195 8.42 -20.59 -17.24
N HIS A 196 8.19 -19.54 -18.05
CA HIS A 196 7.02 -19.46 -18.92
C HIS A 196 7.03 -20.54 -20.02
N GLU A 197 8.18 -20.80 -20.65
CA GLU A 197 8.35 -21.88 -21.62
C GLU A 197 8.04 -23.27 -21.04
N ARG A 198 8.14 -23.42 -19.71
CA ARG A 198 7.81 -24.65 -18.98
C ARG A 198 6.37 -24.67 -18.43
N GLY A 199 5.54 -23.70 -18.81
CA GLY A 199 4.14 -23.60 -18.38
C GLY A 199 3.91 -22.92 -17.02
N GLY A 200 4.95 -22.35 -16.41
CA GLY A 200 4.84 -21.57 -15.18
C GLY A 200 4.45 -20.11 -15.41
N VAL A 201 4.16 -19.40 -14.32
CA VAL A 201 3.86 -17.95 -14.34
C VAL A 201 5.14 -17.16 -14.13
N ALA A 202 5.29 -16.02 -14.82
CA ALA A 202 6.42 -15.12 -14.60
C ALA A 202 6.44 -14.62 -13.16
N LEU A 203 7.61 -14.64 -12.52
CA LEU A 203 7.77 -14.17 -11.15
C LEU A 203 7.62 -12.65 -11.13
N GLN A 204 6.71 -12.20 -10.28
CA GLN A 204 6.46 -10.78 -10.10
C GLN A 204 7.48 -10.20 -9.12
N GLN A 205 8.01 -9.03 -9.44
CA GLN A 205 8.94 -8.33 -8.56
C GLN A 205 8.14 -7.48 -7.57
N GLU A 206 8.59 -7.46 -6.33
CA GLU A 206 8.07 -6.55 -5.32
C GLU A 206 8.34 -5.09 -5.74
N CYS A 207 7.31 -4.26 -5.60
CA CYS A 207 7.38 -2.82 -5.68
C CYS A 207 7.09 -2.31 -4.28
N ILE A 208 8.14 -1.87 -3.57
CA ILE A 208 8.12 -1.49 -2.15
C ILE A 208 6.98 -0.51 -1.82
N VAL A 209 6.61 0.35 -2.79
CA VAL A 209 5.58 1.39 -2.64
C VAL A 209 4.15 0.85 -2.82
N ARG A 210 3.95 -0.45 -3.07
CA ARG A 210 2.64 -1.05 -3.31
C ARG A 210 2.53 -2.39 -2.60
N TRP A 211 1.78 -2.43 -1.49
CA TRP A 211 1.55 -3.63 -0.67
C TRP A 211 1.09 -4.86 -1.46
N LEU A 212 0.30 -4.65 -2.52
CA LEU A 212 -0.17 -5.73 -3.40
C LEU A 212 0.98 -6.46 -4.11
N SER A 213 2.11 -5.80 -4.32
CA SER A 213 3.23 -6.38 -5.05
C SER A 213 3.92 -7.51 -4.29
N MET A 214 4.06 -7.42 -2.96
CA MET A 214 4.60 -8.50 -2.13
C MET A 214 3.67 -9.70 -2.16
N SER A 215 2.37 -9.50 -1.97
CA SER A 215 1.36 -10.56 -2.08
C SER A 215 1.42 -11.26 -3.44
N ASN A 216 1.42 -10.49 -4.54
CA ASN A 216 1.46 -11.08 -5.88
C ASN A 216 2.81 -11.76 -6.20
N MET A 217 3.92 -11.24 -5.69
CA MET A 217 5.23 -11.88 -5.81
C MET A 217 5.22 -13.25 -5.14
N LEU A 218 4.81 -13.33 -3.87
CA LEU A 218 4.77 -14.59 -3.13
C LEU A 218 3.82 -15.60 -3.79
N GLU A 219 2.63 -15.16 -4.24
CA GLU A 219 1.69 -16.00 -5.00
C GLU A 219 2.31 -16.51 -6.31
N SER A 220 3.01 -15.66 -7.06
CA SER A 220 3.65 -16.05 -8.33
C SER A 220 4.74 -17.11 -8.13
N ILE A 221 5.46 -17.03 -7.00
CA ILE A 221 6.49 -17.99 -6.63
C ILE A 221 5.88 -19.31 -6.17
N ASP A 222 4.86 -19.29 -5.31
CA ASP A 222 4.19 -20.53 -4.88
C ASP A 222 3.54 -21.26 -6.07
N THR A 223 2.91 -20.50 -6.99
CA THR A 223 2.30 -21.04 -8.21
C THR A 223 3.35 -21.71 -9.11
N SER A 224 4.52 -21.09 -9.24
CA SER A 224 5.56 -21.56 -10.16
C SER A 224 6.64 -22.42 -9.50
N LYS A 225 6.48 -22.80 -8.22
CA LYS A 225 7.54 -23.42 -7.42
C LYS A 225 8.19 -24.65 -8.03
N GLU A 226 7.39 -25.54 -8.62
CA GLU A 226 7.93 -26.77 -9.23
C GLU A 226 8.72 -26.46 -10.51
N HIS A 227 8.25 -25.48 -11.29
CA HIS A 227 8.96 -25.00 -12.48
C HIS A 227 10.26 -24.28 -12.10
N ILE A 228 10.24 -23.47 -11.04
CA ILE A 228 11.42 -22.81 -10.48
C ILE A 228 12.44 -23.86 -10.03
N ARG A 229 12.02 -24.87 -9.25
CA ARG A 229 12.90 -25.97 -8.81
C ARG A 229 13.49 -26.71 -9.99
N ALA A 230 12.70 -27.04 -11.01
CA ALA A 230 13.18 -27.69 -12.22
C ALA A 230 14.22 -26.84 -12.98
N CYS A 231 13.99 -25.52 -13.08
CA CYS A 231 14.94 -24.61 -13.72
C CYS A 231 16.24 -24.49 -12.94
N LEU A 232 16.18 -24.39 -11.62
CA LEU A 232 17.35 -24.16 -10.78
C LEU A 232 18.14 -25.44 -10.49
N SER A 233 17.49 -26.60 -10.51
CA SER A 233 18.18 -27.90 -10.45
C SER A 233 19.11 -28.12 -11.64
N SER A 234 18.81 -27.50 -12.80
CA SER A 234 19.70 -27.51 -13.97
C SER A 234 20.92 -26.59 -13.86
N LYS A 235 20.93 -25.68 -12.86
CA LYS A 235 22.00 -24.70 -12.62
C LYS A 235 22.44 -24.82 -11.14
N ASN A 236 23.37 -25.75 -10.87
CA ASN A 236 23.88 -26.19 -9.54
C ASN A 236 24.10 -25.14 -8.42
N ASN A 237 24.07 -23.83 -8.69
CA ASN A 237 24.33 -22.76 -7.71
C ASN A 237 23.08 -22.21 -6.97
N TYR A 238 21.85 -22.59 -7.36
CA TYR A 238 20.63 -22.01 -6.79
C TYR A 238 19.69 -22.99 -6.07
N SER A 239 19.89 -24.30 -6.23
CA SER A 239 19.05 -25.32 -5.59
C SER A 239 19.12 -25.25 -4.06
N PHE A 240 20.28 -24.93 -3.49
CA PHE A 240 20.49 -24.84 -2.05
C PHE A 240 19.68 -23.73 -1.37
N LYS A 241 19.45 -22.58 -2.02
CA LYS A 241 18.76 -21.43 -1.41
C LYS A 241 17.24 -21.60 -1.31
N LEU A 242 16.63 -22.42 -2.17
CA LEU A 242 15.17 -22.67 -2.15
C LEU A 242 14.78 -23.77 -1.17
N ASN A 243 15.67 -24.73 -0.92
CA ASN A 243 15.40 -25.84 -0.01
C ASN A 243 15.33 -25.40 1.46
N ASN A 244 15.94 -24.26 1.80
CA ASN A 244 15.91 -23.71 3.16
C ASN A 244 14.63 -22.91 3.46
N ILE A 245 13.77 -22.67 2.48
CA ILE A 245 12.58 -21.85 2.69
C ILE A 245 11.44 -22.73 3.18
N SER A 246 11.00 -22.45 4.41
CA SER A 246 9.82 -23.09 4.99
C SER A 246 8.60 -22.83 4.10
N GLN A 247 8.09 -23.89 3.48
CA GLN A 247 6.89 -23.83 2.63
C GLN A 247 5.66 -23.41 3.43
N ASP A 248 5.61 -23.81 4.69
CA ASP A 248 4.53 -23.42 5.60
C ASP A 248 4.62 -21.92 5.89
N ALA A 249 5.81 -21.38 6.15
CA ALA A 249 5.99 -19.94 6.34
C ALA A 249 5.58 -19.12 5.10
N LEU A 250 5.89 -19.61 3.89
CA LEU A 250 5.46 -18.98 2.64
C LEU A 250 3.93 -18.97 2.51
N LYS A 251 3.27 -20.11 2.79
CA LYS A 251 1.81 -20.21 2.73
C LYS A 251 1.14 -19.33 3.77
N ASP A 252 1.67 -19.30 5.00
CA ASP A 252 1.17 -18.44 6.07
C ASP A 252 1.25 -16.96 5.69
N LEU A 253 2.37 -16.53 5.09
CA LEU A 253 2.51 -15.16 4.58
C LEU A 253 1.53 -14.86 3.46
N ILE A 254 1.33 -15.77 2.50
CA ILE A 254 0.34 -15.60 1.43
C ILE A 254 -1.06 -15.45 2.02
N VAL A 255 -1.45 -16.31 2.96
CA VAL A 255 -2.75 -16.23 3.64
C VAL A 255 -2.90 -14.90 4.36
N LEU A 256 -1.90 -14.48 5.13
CA LEU A 256 -1.92 -13.21 5.85
C LEU A 256 -2.10 -12.02 4.89
N LEU A 257 -1.27 -11.94 3.85
CA LEU A 257 -1.29 -10.83 2.89
C LEU A 257 -2.52 -10.85 1.98
N SER A 258 -3.13 -12.02 1.75
CA SER A 258 -4.36 -12.12 0.97
C SER A 258 -5.52 -11.32 1.58
N GLU A 259 -5.59 -11.24 2.92
CA GLU A 259 -6.61 -10.43 3.60
C GLU A 259 -6.39 -8.94 3.35
N PHE A 260 -5.14 -8.48 3.37
CA PHE A 260 -4.80 -7.10 3.03
C PHE A 260 -5.11 -6.80 1.56
N LYS A 261 -4.78 -7.72 0.66
CA LYS A 261 -5.08 -7.62 -0.77
C LYS A 261 -6.59 -7.53 -1.04
N ASN A 262 -7.39 -8.35 -0.37
CA ASN A 262 -8.86 -8.32 -0.49
C ASN A 262 -9.43 -6.97 -0.05
N VAL A 263 -8.99 -6.47 1.11
CA VAL A 263 -9.42 -5.17 1.61
C VAL A 263 -8.95 -4.02 0.71
N SER A 264 -7.69 -3.99 0.30
CA SER A 264 -7.18 -2.96 -0.61
C SER A 264 -7.98 -2.93 -1.91
N THR A 265 -8.28 -4.09 -2.49
CA THR A 265 -9.12 -4.21 -3.69
C THR A 265 -10.54 -3.66 -3.45
N LEU A 266 -11.12 -3.94 -2.28
CA LEU A 266 -12.44 -3.45 -1.89
C LEU A 266 -12.47 -1.93 -1.69
N VAL A 267 -11.41 -1.33 -1.13
CA VAL A 267 -11.36 0.10 -0.79
C VAL A 267 -10.94 0.96 -2.00
N GLN A 268 -10.16 0.40 -2.92
CA GLN A 268 -9.64 1.10 -4.11
C GLN A 268 -10.59 1.09 -5.31
N THR A 269 -11.75 0.41 -5.23
CA THR A 269 -12.69 0.41 -6.35
C THR A 269 -13.27 1.80 -6.60
N GLY A 270 -13.17 2.28 -7.84
CA GLY A 270 -13.74 3.57 -8.26
C GLY A 270 -15.21 3.51 -8.68
N SER A 271 -15.82 2.32 -8.70
CA SER A 271 -17.16 2.11 -9.28
C SER A 271 -18.29 2.13 -8.25
N ARG A 272 -17.98 2.26 -6.96
CA ARG A 272 -18.95 2.30 -5.85
C ARG A 272 -18.37 3.13 -4.71
N PRO A 273 -19.17 3.69 -3.80
CA PRO A 273 -18.64 4.38 -2.63
C PRO A 273 -17.80 3.43 -1.77
N THR A 274 -16.59 3.84 -1.37
CA THR A 274 -15.67 3.00 -0.59
C THR A 274 -15.25 3.59 0.75
N LEU A 275 -15.53 4.87 1.01
CA LEU A 275 -15.11 5.53 2.25
C LEU A 275 -15.64 4.79 3.50
N HIS A 276 -16.88 4.33 3.47
CA HIS A 276 -17.47 3.54 4.56
C HIS A 276 -16.82 2.16 4.70
N MET A 277 -16.33 1.58 3.59
CA MET A 277 -15.60 0.30 3.61
C MET A 277 -14.27 0.42 4.32
N ALA A 278 -13.59 1.58 4.26
CA ALA A 278 -12.36 1.79 5.01
C ALA A 278 -12.58 1.59 6.53
N TYR A 279 -13.67 2.12 7.07
CA TYR A 279 -14.00 1.94 8.48
C TYR A 279 -14.34 0.47 8.81
N ILE A 280 -15.16 -0.18 7.99
CA ILE A 280 -15.49 -1.61 8.16
C ILE A 280 -14.22 -2.47 8.11
N SER A 281 -13.29 -2.12 7.22
CA SER A 281 -12.02 -2.80 7.04
C SER A 281 -11.13 -2.72 8.29
N ILE A 282 -11.16 -1.60 9.02
CA ILE A 282 -10.42 -1.47 10.30
C ILE A 282 -10.95 -2.49 11.32
N ASP A 283 -12.27 -2.61 11.47
CA ASP A 283 -12.85 -3.61 12.41
C ASP A 283 -12.59 -5.05 11.93
N PHE A 284 -12.69 -5.29 10.62
CA PHE A 284 -12.35 -6.56 10.01
C PHE A 284 -10.90 -6.95 10.32
N PHE A 285 -9.92 -6.08 10.06
CA PHE A 285 -8.52 -6.34 10.36
C PHE A 285 -8.32 -6.58 11.85
N ARG A 286 -8.91 -5.74 12.72
CA ARG A 286 -8.79 -5.92 14.17
C ARG A 286 -9.25 -7.31 14.61
N LYS A 287 -10.30 -7.88 14.01
CA LYS A 287 -10.77 -9.24 14.35
C LYS A 287 -9.95 -10.32 13.66
N ARG A 288 -9.78 -10.21 12.35
CA ARG A 288 -9.15 -11.23 11.49
C ARG A 288 -7.65 -11.34 11.71
N LEU A 289 -6.95 -10.21 11.81
CA LEU A 289 -5.51 -10.17 12.08
C LEU A 289 -5.22 -10.78 13.45
N ASN A 290 -6.03 -10.47 14.47
CA ASN A 290 -5.88 -11.08 15.79
C ASN A 290 -6.08 -12.61 15.76
N GLN A 291 -7.01 -13.12 14.94
CA GLN A 291 -7.18 -14.57 14.77
C GLN A 291 -5.99 -15.21 14.05
N LEU A 292 -5.55 -14.61 12.94
CA LEU A 292 -4.43 -15.13 12.15
C LEU A 292 -3.12 -15.09 12.94
N LEU A 293 -2.81 -13.96 13.59
CA LEU A 293 -1.63 -13.83 14.42
C LEU A 293 -1.61 -14.83 15.57
N LYS A 294 -2.76 -15.11 16.22
CA LYS A 294 -2.86 -16.16 17.25
C LYS A 294 -2.61 -17.56 16.71
N SER A 295 -2.96 -17.83 15.45
CA SER A 295 -2.70 -19.12 14.81
C SER A 295 -1.26 -19.26 14.28
N MET A 296 -0.64 -18.14 13.90
CA MET A 296 0.69 -18.11 13.27
C MET A 296 1.84 -17.92 14.28
N PHE A 297 1.55 -17.23 15.40
CA PHE A 297 2.51 -16.90 16.44
C PHE A 297 1.98 -17.32 17.81
N THR A 298 2.81 -18.04 18.54
CA THR A 298 2.60 -18.26 19.97
C THR A 298 3.22 -17.10 20.73
N PHE A 299 2.38 -16.14 21.12
CA PHE A 299 2.79 -15.12 22.06
C PHE A 299 2.78 -15.72 23.46
N ASP A 300 3.92 -15.68 24.14
CA ASP A 300 4.03 -16.01 25.55
C ASP A 300 4.28 -14.74 26.38
N ASP A 301 4.33 -14.94 27.70
CA ASP A 301 4.47 -13.88 28.69
C ASP A 301 5.75 -13.04 28.52
N ARG A 302 6.79 -13.61 27.92
CA ARG A 302 8.07 -12.94 27.65
C ARG A 302 7.94 -11.90 26.54
N HIS A 303 7.13 -12.18 25.52
CA HIS A 303 6.85 -11.22 24.45
C HIS A 303 6.08 -10.01 24.97
N LEU A 304 5.13 -10.26 25.88
CA LEU A 304 4.39 -9.19 26.54
C LEU A 304 5.35 -8.34 27.40
N ALA A 305 6.18 -8.99 28.23
CA ALA A 305 7.18 -8.30 29.06
C ALA A 305 8.16 -7.45 28.23
N ALA A 306 8.68 -7.99 27.13
CA ALA A 306 9.56 -7.27 26.21
C ALA A 306 8.88 -6.04 25.61
N ALA A 307 7.62 -6.16 25.18
CA ALA A 307 6.86 -5.03 24.66
C ALA A 307 6.68 -3.92 25.71
N ILE A 308 6.51 -4.26 26.99
CA ILE A 308 6.29 -3.27 28.06
C ILE A 308 7.58 -2.55 28.47
N LEU A 309 8.70 -3.27 28.45
CA LEU A 309 10.01 -2.73 28.75
C LEU A 309 10.52 -1.82 27.63
N HIS A 310 10.02 -1.99 26.40
CA HIS A 310 10.38 -1.14 25.28
C HIS A 310 9.83 0.28 25.44
N HIS A 311 10.73 1.26 25.39
CA HIS A 311 10.45 2.67 25.69
C HIS A 311 9.34 3.30 24.83
N ILE A 312 9.19 2.87 23.57
CA ILE A 312 8.13 3.34 22.65
C ILE A 312 6.75 2.83 23.08
N TYR A 313 6.67 1.59 23.56
CA TYR A 313 5.43 0.88 23.83
C TYR A 313 4.96 0.99 25.28
N ARG A 314 5.80 1.54 26.16
CA ARG A 314 5.48 1.83 27.57
C ARG A 314 4.24 2.73 27.76
N ARG A 315 3.83 3.47 26.71
CA ARG A 315 2.64 4.33 26.71
C ARG A 315 1.38 3.65 26.17
N LEU A 316 1.48 2.43 25.65
CA LEU A 316 0.31 1.71 25.16
C LEU A 316 -0.59 1.31 26.33
N THR A 317 -1.90 1.52 26.16
CA THR A 317 -2.91 1.10 27.11
C THR A 317 -3.12 -0.41 27.01
N PHE A 318 -2.98 -1.11 28.13
CA PHE A 318 -3.30 -2.53 28.20
C PHE A 318 -4.78 -2.75 27.88
N ALA A 319 -5.06 -3.75 27.05
CA ALA A 319 -6.42 -4.12 26.68
C ALA A 319 -7.28 -4.54 27.89
N THR A 320 -6.64 -5.07 28.96
CA THR A 320 -7.32 -5.48 30.20
C THR A 320 -6.46 -5.21 31.44
N SER A 321 -7.13 -5.00 32.59
CA SER A 321 -6.45 -4.85 33.89
C SER A 321 -5.66 -6.09 34.30
N TYR A 322 -6.10 -7.28 33.88
CA TYR A 322 -5.38 -8.54 34.10
C TYR A 322 -4.02 -8.53 33.39
N SER A 323 -4.00 -8.21 32.09
CA SER A 323 -2.75 -8.17 31.30
C SER A 323 -1.76 -7.17 31.88
N LYS A 324 -2.27 -6.02 32.36
CA LYS A 324 -1.48 -5.00 33.06
C LYS A 324 -0.87 -5.54 34.36
N ASN A 325 -1.68 -6.16 35.22
CA ASN A 325 -1.21 -6.66 36.51
C ASN A 325 -0.18 -7.78 36.33
N PHE A 326 -0.45 -8.69 35.41
CA PHE A 326 0.46 -9.79 35.09
C PHE A 326 1.82 -9.29 34.58
N ALA A 327 1.79 -8.39 33.59
CA ALA A 327 2.94 -7.66 33.09
C ALA A 327 3.81 -7.03 34.20
N HIS A 328 3.18 -6.30 35.12
CA HIS A 328 3.87 -5.67 36.23
C HIS A 328 4.46 -6.69 37.22
N LEU A 329 3.75 -7.79 37.49
CA LEU A 329 4.24 -8.87 38.35
C LEU A 329 5.45 -9.56 37.74
N TYR A 330 5.39 -9.91 36.45
CA TYR A 330 6.49 -10.55 35.74
C TYR A 330 7.75 -9.67 35.72
N ILE A 331 7.61 -8.38 35.40
CA ILE A 331 8.75 -7.43 35.43
C ILE A 331 9.33 -7.32 36.84
N ARG A 332 8.47 -7.30 37.87
CA ARG A 332 8.90 -7.22 39.27
C ARG A 332 9.65 -8.48 39.70
N GLU A 333 9.19 -9.65 39.29
CA GLU A 333 9.83 -10.93 39.57
C GLU A 333 11.23 -11.00 38.93
N GLN A 334 11.34 -10.62 37.65
CA GLN A 334 12.63 -10.54 36.96
C GLN A 334 13.59 -9.53 37.59
N LEU A 335 13.09 -8.36 38.03
CA LEU A 335 13.90 -7.39 38.76
C LEU A 335 14.36 -7.92 40.12
N ASN A 336 13.48 -8.61 40.84
CA ASN A 336 13.84 -9.21 42.12
C ASN A 336 14.90 -10.32 41.97
N ASP A 337 14.84 -11.11 40.90
CA ASP A 337 15.85 -12.11 40.58
C ASP A 337 17.20 -11.46 40.25
N ILE A 338 17.22 -10.44 39.38
CA ILE A 338 18.43 -9.70 39.01
C ILE A 338 19.07 -9.01 40.23
N LEU A 339 18.24 -8.45 41.11
CA LEU A 339 18.69 -7.76 42.32
C LEU A 339 18.99 -8.72 43.48
N GLY A 340 18.83 -10.03 43.29
CA GLY A 340 19.06 -11.04 44.33
C GLY A 340 18.09 -10.95 45.52
N LEU A 341 16.99 -10.22 45.38
CA LEU A 341 16.03 -9.93 46.47
C LEU A 341 15.19 -11.15 46.84
N ASN A 342 15.03 -12.12 45.93
CA ASN A 342 14.30 -13.36 46.21
C ASN A 342 15.08 -14.33 47.13
N GLN A 343 16.40 -14.17 47.28
CA GLN A 343 17.21 -14.99 48.20
C GLN A 343 17.15 -14.51 49.66
N GLN A 344 16.75 -13.26 49.90
CA GLN A 344 16.67 -12.71 51.27
C GLN A 344 15.37 -13.06 51.99
N GLN A 345 14.30 -13.45 51.28
CA GLN A 345 13.06 -13.90 51.92
C GLN A 345 13.15 -15.34 52.45
N ALA A 346 13.95 -16.21 51.85
CA ALA A 346 14.12 -17.59 52.32
C ALA A 346 14.94 -17.72 53.62
N ILE A 347 15.73 -16.69 53.99
CA ILE A 347 16.59 -16.72 55.18
C ILE A 347 15.84 -16.27 56.45
N ASN A 348 14.70 -15.58 56.31
CA ASN A 348 13.95 -15.03 57.44
C ASN A 348 12.75 -15.89 57.89
N ASP A 349 12.50 -17.01 57.23
CA ASP A 349 11.40 -17.94 57.54
C ASP A 349 11.88 -19.25 58.22
N GLU A 350 13.06 -19.25 58.86
CA GLU A 350 13.37 -20.32 59.84
C GLU A 350 12.73 -19.97 61.20
N PRO A 351 11.87 -20.85 61.76
CA PRO A 351 11.22 -20.60 63.04
C PRO A 351 12.21 -20.79 64.19
N VAL A 352 12.27 -19.80 65.09
CA VAL A 352 12.93 -19.88 66.41
C VAL A 352 12.17 -20.80 67.36
#